data_AF-A0A239JEA1-F1
#
_entry.id   AF-A0A239JEA1-F1
#
_cell.length_a   1.000
_cell.length_b   1.000
_cell.length_c   1.000
_cell.angle_alpha   90.00
_cell.angle_beta   90.00
_cell.angle_gamma   90.00
#
_symmetry.space_group_name_H-M   'P 1'
#
loop_
_entity.id
_entity.type
_entity.pdbx_description
1 polymer ?
#
loop_
_entity_poly.entity_id
_entity_poly.type
_entity_poly.pdbx_seq_one_letter_code
_entity_poly.pdbx_strand_id
1 'polypeptide(L)'
;MFFYGVKTTGIFCRSSCKSKTPVRDNVTFFDKAAEAIELGFRPCKRCRPDQLVFEPDLELIKKAKDIFDTDYNKQIDLSQISKQLGLSINHLIRLFKQHSGLTPTRYIAKRRVEKAAELLNQTDINILEISYTTGFKSLSNFYKCFKEETGHTPNEYRKSRGG
;
A
#
# COMPACT_ATOMS: atom_id res chain seq x y z
N MET A 1 25.31 2.60 2.03
CA MET A 1 24.66 2.93 0.74
C MET A 1 25.64 3.79 -0.03
N PHE A 2 25.96 3.49 -1.29
CA PHE A 2 26.87 4.28 -2.13
C PHE A 2 26.15 4.79 -3.38
N PHE A 3 26.73 5.78 -4.04
CA PHE A 3 26.23 6.38 -5.27
C PHE A 3 27.15 6.07 -6.44
N TYR A 4 26.61 6.10 -7.65
CA TYR A 4 27.41 5.96 -8.85
C TYR A 4 27.02 7.02 -9.88
N GLY A 5 28.02 7.64 -10.51
CA GLY A 5 27.89 8.59 -11.61
C GLY A 5 28.16 7.91 -12.96
N VAL A 6 27.36 8.23 -13.97
CA VAL A 6 27.54 7.75 -15.35
C VAL A 6 28.14 8.88 -16.19
N LYS A 7 29.41 8.74 -16.57
CA LYS A 7 30.22 9.78 -17.25
C LYS A 7 29.56 10.30 -18.53
N THR A 8 28.95 9.40 -19.31
CA THR A 8 28.34 9.74 -20.61
C THR A 8 27.05 10.55 -20.49
N THR A 9 26.30 10.44 -19.39
CA THR A 9 25.03 11.16 -19.21
C THR A 9 25.15 12.32 -18.21
N GLY A 10 26.22 12.34 -17.42
CA GLY A 10 26.38 13.26 -16.29
C GLY A 10 25.30 13.05 -15.23
N ILE A 11 24.77 11.84 -15.08
CA ILE A 11 23.74 11.50 -14.08
C ILE A 11 24.34 10.62 -13.00
N PHE A 12 24.06 10.92 -11.73
CA PHE A 12 24.37 10.00 -10.62
C PHE A 12 23.10 9.38 -10.03
N CYS A 13 23.25 8.17 -9.50
CA CYS A 13 22.18 7.29 -9.02
C CYS A 13 22.55 6.65 -7.69
N ARG A 14 21.53 6.17 -6.96
CA ARG A 14 21.70 5.20 -5.86
C ARG A 14 22.07 3.83 -6.42
N SER A 15 22.81 3.03 -5.65
CA SER A 15 23.07 1.61 -5.99
C SER A 15 21.81 0.77 -6.20
N SER A 16 20.68 1.14 -5.58
CA SER A 16 19.38 0.48 -5.73
C SER A 16 18.53 1.01 -6.92
N CYS A 17 19.05 1.93 -7.73
CA CYS A 17 18.29 2.52 -8.82
C CYS A 17 17.95 1.48 -9.91
N LYS A 18 16.66 1.36 -10.26
CA LYS A 18 16.17 0.48 -11.34
C LYS A 18 16.40 1.04 -12.76
N SER A 19 17.27 2.04 -12.93
CA SER A 19 17.68 2.52 -14.26
C SER A 19 18.49 1.45 -14.99
N LYS A 20 18.56 1.54 -16.33
CA LYS A 20 19.40 0.65 -17.14
C LYS A 20 20.82 0.64 -16.61
N THR A 21 21.38 -0.55 -16.37
CA THR A 21 22.74 -0.70 -15.85
C THR A 21 23.75 -0.10 -16.84
N PRO A 22 24.59 0.85 -16.40
CA PRO A 22 25.62 1.45 -17.25
C PRO A 22 26.77 0.47 -17.54
N VAL A 23 27.51 0.72 -18.62
CA VAL A 23 28.77 0.03 -18.90
C VAL A 23 29.81 0.43 -17.85
N ARG A 24 30.52 -0.56 -17.28
CA ARG A 24 31.41 -0.39 -16.12
C ARG A 24 32.44 0.74 -16.30
N ASP A 25 33.05 0.86 -17.48
CA ASP A 25 34.10 1.86 -17.76
C ASP A 25 33.60 3.31 -17.66
N ASN A 26 32.30 3.50 -17.86
CA ASN A 26 31.63 4.79 -17.79
C ASN A 26 31.10 5.13 -16.39
N VAL A 27 31.45 4.34 -15.37
CA VAL A 27 30.97 4.52 -14.00
C VAL A 27 32.06 5.10 -13.10
N THR A 28 31.67 6.00 -12.22
CA THR A 28 32.45 6.43 -11.06
C THR A 28 31.60 6.27 -9.80
N PHE A 29 32.21 6.04 -8.63
CA PHE A 29 31.51 5.83 -7.37
C PHE A 29 31.74 6.99 -6.41
N PHE A 30 30.76 7.24 -5.55
CA PHE A 30 30.78 8.28 -4.52
C PHE A 30 30.18 7.74 -3.23
N ASP A 31 30.71 8.18 -2.09
CA ASP A 31 30.17 7.80 -0.79
C ASP A 31 29.00 8.70 -0.41
N LYS A 32 29.05 9.98 -0.82
CA LYS A 32 28.01 10.98 -0.56
C LYS A 32 27.47 11.55 -1.86
N ALA A 33 26.18 11.87 -1.86
CA ALA A 33 25.53 12.54 -2.99
C ALA A 33 26.16 13.92 -3.29
N ALA A 34 26.64 14.62 -2.26
CA ALA A 34 27.30 15.93 -2.40
C ALA A 34 28.54 15.87 -3.29
N GLU A 35 29.38 14.84 -3.14
CA GLU A 35 30.60 14.64 -3.95
C GLU A 35 30.28 14.57 -5.45
N ALA A 36 29.19 13.87 -5.80
CA ALA A 36 28.74 13.75 -7.18
C ALA A 36 28.29 15.12 -7.74
N ILE A 37 27.59 15.92 -6.94
CA ILE A 37 27.09 17.24 -7.33
C ILE A 37 28.25 18.23 -7.53
N GLU A 38 29.23 18.22 -6.64
CA GLU A 38 30.44 19.06 -6.74
C GLU A 38 31.23 18.76 -8.03
N LEU A 39 31.21 17.50 -8.47
CA LEU A 39 31.82 17.07 -9.74
C LEU A 39 30.90 17.27 -10.97
N GLY A 40 29.78 17.97 -10.81
CA GLY A 40 28.89 18.36 -11.90
C GLY A 40 27.88 17.29 -12.34
N PHE A 41 27.76 16.17 -11.61
CA PHE A 41 26.71 15.18 -11.90
C PHE A 41 25.34 15.67 -11.44
N ARG A 42 24.34 15.50 -12.30
CA ARG A 42 22.94 15.81 -11.99
C ARG A 42 22.26 14.60 -11.32
N PRO A 43 21.39 14.82 -10.32
CA PRO A 43 20.70 13.73 -9.66
C PRO A 43 19.72 13.04 -10.60
N CYS A 44 19.70 11.70 -10.56
CA CYS A 44 18.73 10.91 -11.30
C CYS A 44 17.31 11.23 -10.84
N LYS A 45 16.45 11.62 -11.79
CA LYS A 45 15.02 11.88 -11.52
C LYS A 45 14.25 10.64 -11.05
N ARG A 46 14.77 9.44 -11.31
CA ARG A 46 14.10 8.17 -10.99
C ARG A 46 14.35 7.70 -9.57
N CYS A 47 15.59 7.75 -9.08
CA CYS A 47 15.93 7.33 -7.72
C CYS A 47 16.15 8.48 -6.73
N ARG A 48 16.01 9.73 -7.20
CA ARG A 48 16.17 10.98 -6.44
C ARG A 48 17.27 10.86 -5.38
N PRO A 49 18.54 10.64 -5.80
CA PRO A 49 19.65 10.49 -4.86
C PRO A 49 19.96 11.79 -4.10
N ASP A 50 19.40 12.91 -4.57
CA ASP A 50 19.39 14.23 -3.94
C ASP A 50 18.52 14.30 -2.67
N GLN A 51 17.57 13.39 -2.49
CA GLN A 51 16.67 13.40 -1.32
C GLN A 51 17.21 12.48 -0.22
N LEU A 52 17.10 12.87 1.05
CA LEU A 52 17.54 12.00 2.15
C LEU A 52 16.66 10.75 2.27
N VAL A 53 15.35 10.92 2.13
CA VAL A 53 14.35 9.85 2.12
C VAL A 53 13.64 9.86 0.78
N PHE A 54 13.68 8.73 0.06
CA PHE A 54 12.96 8.55 -1.19
C PHE A 54 12.39 7.13 -1.27
N GLU A 55 11.14 7.00 -0.82
CA GLU A 55 10.40 5.74 -0.80
C GLU A 55 9.10 5.89 -1.62
N PRO A 56 9.19 5.96 -2.95
CA PRO A 56 8.03 6.17 -3.81
C PRO A 56 6.99 5.07 -3.66
N ASP A 57 7.43 3.84 -3.38
CA ASP A 57 6.54 2.70 -3.15
C ASP A 57 5.71 2.91 -1.88
N LEU A 58 6.30 3.44 -0.79
CA LEU A 58 5.58 3.70 0.45
C LEU A 58 4.50 4.78 0.27
N GLU A 59 4.82 5.85 -0.45
CA GLU A 59 3.85 6.93 -0.75
C GLU A 59 2.68 6.42 -1.60
N LEU A 60 2.94 5.53 -2.56
CA LEU A 60 1.87 4.87 -3.33
C LEU A 60 0.99 3.98 -2.45
N ILE A 61 1.58 3.25 -1.50
CA ILE A 61 0.82 2.40 -0.57
C ILE A 61 0.01 3.22 0.42
N LYS A 62 0.51 4.36 0.90
CA LYS A 62 -0.28 5.29 1.72
C LYS A 62 -1.54 5.75 0.97
N LYS A 63 -1.38 6.23 -0.27
CA LYS A 63 -2.52 6.62 -1.12
C LYS A 63 -3.51 5.48 -1.35
N ALA A 64 -3.01 4.26 -1.58
CA ALA A 64 -3.87 3.09 -1.72
C ALA A 64 -4.67 2.81 -0.43
N LYS A 65 -4.03 2.89 0.74
CA LYS A 65 -4.70 2.74 2.04
C LYS A 65 -5.76 3.81 2.25
N ASP A 66 -5.44 5.08 1.98
CA ASP A 66 -6.39 6.18 2.15
C ASP A 66 -7.66 5.97 1.30
N ILE A 67 -7.51 5.50 0.06
CA ILE A 67 -8.65 5.14 -0.80
C ILE A 67 -9.43 3.98 -0.17
N PHE A 68 -8.75 2.91 0.25
CA PHE A 68 -9.43 1.75 0.85
C PHE A 68 -10.14 2.08 2.16
N ASP A 69 -9.56 2.97 2.99
CA ASP A 69 -10.11 3.38 4.27
C ASP A 69 -11.28 4.36 4.12
N THR A 70 -11.29 5.16 3.05
CA THR A 70 -12.38 6.08 2.73
C THR A 70 -13.55 5.35 2.07
N ASP A 71 -13.25 4.46 1.12
CA ASP A 71 -14.25 3.81 0.26
C ASP A 71 -14.54 2.36 0.67
N TYR A 72 -14.17 1.94 1.88
CA TYR A 72 -14.28 0.55 2.34
C TYR A 72 -15.68 -0.04 2.11
N ASN A 73 -16.74 0.75 2.29
CA ASN A 73 -18.13 0.32 2.14
C ASN A 73 -18.61 0.23 0.68
N LYS A 74 -17.84 0.76 -0.27
CA LYS A 74 -18.17 0.73 -1.71
C LYS A 74 -17.64 -0.53 -2.37
N GLN A 75 -18.11 -0.80 -3.58
CA GLN A 75 -17.51 -1.84 -4.42
C GLN A 75 -16.21 -1.32 -5.02
N ILE A 76 -15.10 -1.82 -4.50
CA ILE A 76 -13.77 -1.38 -4.90
C ILE A 76 -13.27 -2.23 -6.08
N ASP A 77 -12.98 -1.57 -7.19
CA ASP A 77 -12.30 -2.18 -8.34
C ASP A 77 -10.80 -1.89 -8.27
N LEU A 78 -10.01 -2.94 -8.01
CA LEU A 78 -8.55 -2.85 -7.96
C LEU A 78 -7.94 -2.40 -9.29
N SER A 79 -8.61 -2.62 -10.43
CA SER A 79 -8.14 -2.20 -11.74
C SER A 79 -8.21 -0.68 -11.91
N GLN A 80 -9.24 -0.04 -11.36
CA GLN A 80 -9.39 1.42 -11.38
C GLN A 80 -8.37 2.08 -10.46
N ILE A 81 -8.20 1.52 -9.25
CA ILE A 81 -7.23 2.06 -8.28
C ILE A 81 -5.80 1.90 -8.78
N SER A 82 -5.46 0.75 -9.38
CA SER A 82 -4.12 0.58 -9.94
C SER A 82 -3.86 1.60 -11.05
N LYS A 83 -4.84 1.87 -11.93
CA LYS A 83 -4.73 2.91 -12.97
C LYS A 83 -4.54 4.30 -12.36
N GLN A 84 -5.33 4.67 -11.36
CA GLN A 84 -5.20 5.96 -10.66
C GLN A 84 -3.82 6.15 -10.02
N LEU A 85 -3.21 5.08 -9.52
CA LEU A 85 -1.88 5.09 -8.92
C LEU A 85 -0.74 4.92 -9.94
N GLY A 86 -1.03 4.77 -11.23
CA GLY A 86 -0.02 4.52 -12.27
C GLY A 86 0.68 3.16 -12.15
N LEU A 87 0.00 2.17 -11.57
CA LEU A 87 0.50 0.82 -11.33
C LEU A 87 -0.27 -0.23 -12.14
N SER A 88 0.42 -1.32 -12.50
CA SER A 88 -0.30 -2.54 -12.85
C SER A 88 -0.91 -3.17 -11.60
N ILE A 89 -2.00 -3.92 -11.77
CA ILE A 89 -2.69 -4.59 -10.65
C ILE A 89 -1.73 -5.49 -9.88
N ASN A 90 -0.91 -6.29 -10.58
CA ASN A 90 0.08 -7.17 -9.95
C ASN A 90 1.12 -6.38 -9.16
N HIS A 91 1.52 -5.20 -9.65
CA HIS A 91 2.48 -4.36 -8.94
C HIS A 91 1.86 -3.78 -7.66
N LEU A 92 0.62 -3.30 -7.72
CA LEU A 92 -0.12 -2.83 -6.56
C LEU A 92 -0.25 -3.93 -5.50
N ILE A 93 -0.69 -5.14 -5.87
CA ILE A 93 -0.85 -6.25 -4.94
C ILE A 93 0.48 -6.60 -4.26
N ARG A 94 1.58 -6.67 -5.03
CA ARG A 94 2.90 -6.99 -4.51
C ARG A 94 3.39 -5.93 -3.52
N LEU A 95 3.37 -4.66 -3.92
CA LEU A 95 3.82 -3.56 -3.06
C LEU A 95 2.95 -3.46 -1.82
N PHE A 96 1.63 -3.57 -1.96
CA PHE A 96 0.71 -3.46 -0.84
C PHE A 96 0.96 -4.59 0.18
N LYS A 97 1.15 -5.84 -0.29
CA LYS A 97 1.50 -6.96 0.59
C LYS A 97 2.86 -6.78 1.27
N GLN A 98 3.86 -6.30 0.54
CA GLN A 98 5.19 -6.05 1.08
C GLN A 98 5.18 -5.00 2.20
N HIS A 99 4.37 -3.95 2.07
CA HIS A 99 4.35 -2.84 3.02
C HIS A 99 3.26 -2.94 4.11
N SER A 100 2.17 -3.68 3.87
CA SER A 100 1.06 -3.83 4.84
C SER A 100 0.96 -5.22 5.46
N GLY A 101 1.66 -6.22 4.91
CA GLY A 101 1.51 -7.63 5.27
C GLY A 101 0.27 -8.32 4.68
N LEU A 102 -0.68 -7.57 4.14
CA LEU A 102 -1.97 -8.07 3.64
C LEU A 102 -2.13 -7.84 2.14
N THR A 103 -2.96 -8.65 1.47
CA THR A 103 -3.43 -8.29 0.11
C THR A 103 -4.44 -7.16 0.19
N PRO A 104 -4.61 -6.34 -0.86
CA PRO A 104 -5.63 -5.27 -0.89
C PRO A 104 -7.03 -5.78 -0.50
N THR A 105 -7.47 -6.92 -1.06
CA THR A 105 -8.77 -7.51 -0.76
C THR A 105 -8.91 -7.91 0.71
N ARG A 106 -7.85 -8.48 1.33
CA ARG A 106 -7.87 -8.85 2.75
C ARG A 106 -7.89 -7.62 3.65
N TYR A 107 -7.14 -6.59 3.29
CA TYR A 107 -7.13 -5.31 4.01
C TYR A 107 -8.53 -4.67 4.00
N ILE A 108 -9.16 -4.56 2.83
CA ILE A 108 -10.53 -4.03 2.72
C ILE A 108 -11.49 -4.86 3.57
N ALA A 109 -11.45 -6.19 3.45
CA ALA A 109 -12.32 -7.06 4.24
C ALA A 109 -12.14 -6.86 5.75
N LYS A 110 -10.89 -6.74 6.22
CA LYS A 110 -10.58 -6.42 7.61
C LYS A 110 -11.18 -5.10 8.05
N ARG A 111 -10.99 -4.02 7.27
CA ARG A 111 -11.57 -2.69 7.58
C ARG A 111 -13.10 -2.73 7.65
N ARG A 112 -13.74 -3.49 6.77
CA ARG A 112 -15.20 -3.71 6.83
C ARG A 112 -15.63 -4.45 8.10
N VAL A 113 -14.88 -5.46 8.52
CA VAL A 113 -15.14 -6.18 9.79
C VAL A 113 -14.97 -5.25 10.99
N GLU A 114 -13.90 -4.46 11.04
CA GLU A 114 -13.69 -3.48 12.11
C GLU A 114 -14.88 -2.52 12.23
N LYS A 115 -15.38 -2.00 11.10
CA LYS A 115 -16.57 -1.13 11.08
C LYS A 115 -17.86 -1.86 11.41
N ALA A 116 -18.00 -3.11 11.01
CA ALA A 116 -19.14 -3.94 11.42
C ALA A 116 -19.12 -4.21 12.93
N ALA A 117 -17.96 -4.46 13.51
CA ALA A 117 -17.81 -4.69 14.95
C ALA A 117 -18.18 -3.43 15.76
N GLU A 118 -17.76 -2.25 15.30
CA GLU A 118 -18.20 -0.97 15.87
C GLU A 118 -19.74 -0.86 15.87
N LEU A 119 -20.40 -1.12 14.73
CA LEU A 119 -21.86 -1.05 14.61
C LEU A 119 -22.58 -2.10 15.47
N LEU A 120 -22.06 -3.34 15.52
CA LEU A 120 -22.62 -4.42 16.34
C LEU A 120 -22.58 -4.08 17.83
N ASN A 121 -21.54 -3.36 18.27
CA ASN A 121 -21.39 -2.89 19.64
C ASN A 121 -22.27 -1.67 19.92
N GLN A 122 -22.37 -0.72 19.01
CA GLN A 122 -23.02 0.57 19.29
C GLN A 122 -24.52 0.61 18.99
N THR A 123 -25.04 -0.37 18.23
CA THR A 123 -26.41 -0.31 17.70
C THR A 123 -27.12 -1.67 17.73
N ASP A 124 -28.45 -1.64 17.63
CA ASP A 124 -29.28 -2.84 17.46
C ASP A 124 -29.68 -3.09 16.00
N ILE A 125 -28.99 -2.45 15.05
CA ILE A 125 -29.23 -2.60 13.60
C ILE A 125 -29.15 -4.08 13.22
N ASN A 126 -30.01 -4.53 12.30
CA ASN A 126 -30.00 -5.92 11.86
C ASN A 126 -28.64 -6.32 11.26
N ILE A 127 -28.15 -7.54 11.56
CA ILE A 127 -26.85 -8.03 11.07
C ILE A 127 -26.79 -8.04 9.53
N LEU A 128 -27.90 -8.38 8.86
CA LEU A 128 -28.00 -8.33 7.42
C LEU A 128 -27.74 -6.91 6.91
N GLU A 129 -28.36 -5.91 7.54
CA GLU A 129 -28.18 -4.50 7.20
C GLU A 129 -26.74 -4.03 7.48
N ILE A 130 -26.17 -4.37 8.64
CA ILE A 130 -24.76 -4.09 8.93
C ILE A 130 -23.84 -4.69 7.86
N SER A 131 -24.10 -5.91 7.40
CA SER A 131 -23.28 -6.56 6.39
C SER A 131 -23.28 -5.79 5.06
N TYR A 132 -24.44 -5.28 4.63
CA TYR A 132 -24.56 -4.50 3.40
C TYR A 132 -24.00 -3.09 3.55
N THR A 133 -24.28 -2.41 4.66
CA THR A 133 -23.79 -1.04 4.95
C THR A 133 -22.27 -0.99 5.07
N THR A 134 -21.64 -2.07 5.52
CA THR A 134 -20.18 -2.20 5.56
C THR A 134 -19.58 -2.70 4.24
N GLY A 135 -20.38 -2.93 3.20
CA GLY A 135 -19.92 -3.19 1.84
C GLY A 135 -19.75 -4.65 1.44
N PHE A 136 -20.17 -5.61 2.28
CA PHE A 136 -20.18 -7.03 1.88
C PHE A 136 -21.28 -7.32 0.85
N LYS A 137 -20.95 -8.17 -0.13
CA LYS A 137 -21.90 -8.60 -1.17
C LYS A 137 -22.80 -9.75 -0.73
N SER A 138 -22.37 -10.53 0.27
CA SER A 138 -23.10 -11.68 0.75
C SER A 138 -22.91 -11.87 2.24
N LEU A 139 -23.97 -12.31 2.91
CA LEU A 139 -23.98 -12.57 4.33
C LEU A 139 -23.00 -13.70 4.69
N SER A 140 -22.90 -14.75 3.86
CA SER A 140 -21.96 -15.85 4.10
C SER A 140 -20.50 -15.39 4.10
N ASN A 141 -20.12 -14.49 3.18
CA ASN A 141 -18.76 -13.94 3.17
C ASN A 141 -18.52 -13.02 4.36
N PHE A 142 -19.53 -12.23 4.75
CA PHE A 142 -19.47 -11.42 5.96
C PHE A 142 -19.20 -12.26 7.21
N TYR A 143 -20.01 -13.29 7.46
CA TYR A 143 -19.83 -14.19 8.62
C TYR A 143 -18.46 -14.86 8.63
N LYS A 144 -17.99 -15.33 7.46
CA LYS A 144 -16.66 -15.94 7.32
C LYS A 144 -15.56 -14.94 7.69
N CYS A 145 -15.52 -13.78 7.05
CA CYS A 145 -14.50 -12.77 7.33
C CYS A 145 -14.57 -12.27 8.78
N PHE A 146 -15.76 -12.07 9.32
CA PHE A 146 -15.96 -11.60 10.69
C PHE A 146 -15.39 -12.61 11.69
N LYS A 147 -15.69 -13.90 11.52
CA LYS A 147 -15.16 -14.96 12.38
C LYS A 147 -13.65 -15.12 12.24
N GLU A 148 -13.11 -15.03 11.03
CA GLU A 148 -11.66 -15.10 10.81
C GLU A 148 -10.89 -13.94 11.45
N GLU A 149 -11.47 -12.74 11.51
CA GLU A 149 -10.81 -11.56 12.10
C GLU A 149 -11.05 -11.40 13.60
N THR A 150 -12.23 -11.79 14.12
CA THR A 150 -12.61 -11.56 15.54
C THR A 150 -12.64 -12.82 16.41
N GLY A 151 -12.56 -14.00 15.79
CA GLY A 151 -12.73 -15.30 16.46
C GLY A 151 -14.19 -15.69 16.73
N HIS A 152 -15.15 -14.76 16.59
CA HIS A 152 -16.55 -14.95 16.94
C HIS A 152 -17.45 -14.71 15.73
N THR A 153 -18.64 -15.30 15.70
CA THR A 153 -19.67 -14.91 14.74
C THR A 153 -20.24 -13.53 15.11
N PRO A 154 -20.79 -12.77 14.14
CA PRO A 154 -21.46 -11.49 14.42
C PRO A 154 -22.52 -11.56 15.53
N ASN A 155 -23.27 -12.66 15.60
CA ASN A 155 -24.27 -12.90 16.65
C ASN A 155 -23.64 -13.08 18.04
N GLU A 156 -22.60 -13.91 18.14
CA GLU A 156 -21.88 -14.14 19.39
C GLU A 156 -21.23 -12.83 19.88
N TYR A 157 -20.58 -12.12 18.96
CA TYR A 157 -19.94 -10.84 19.23
C TYR A 157 -20.92 -9.78 19.75
N ARG A 158 -22.15 -9.72 19.20
CA ARG A 158 -23.18 -8.82 19.72
C ARG A 158 -23.66 -9.25 21.11
N LYS A 159 -23.82 -10.54 21.36
CA LYS A 159 -24.26 -11.04 22.68
C LYS A 159 -23.24 -10.74 23.77
N SER A 160 -21.94 -10.74 23.45
CA SER A 160 -20.90 -10.39 24.41
C SER A 160 -20.86 -8.91 24.80
N ARG A 161 -21.65 -8.03 24.15
CA ARG A 161 -21.82 -6.63 24.58
C ARG A 161 -22.45 -6.50 25.98
N GLY A 162 -23.21 -7.50 26.40
CA GLY A 162 -23.96 -7.49 27.66
C GLY A 162 -23.27 -8.20 28.84
N GLY A 163 -21.95 -8.38 28.78
CA GLY A 163 -21.14 -8.95 29.87
C GLY A 163 -20.35 -7.89 30.61
#